data_AF-A0A3S5CRM4-F1
#
_entry.id   AF-A0A3S5CRM4-F1
#
_cell.length_a   1.000
_cell.length_b   1.000
_cell.length_c   1.000
_cell.angle_alpha   90.00
_cell.angle_beta   90.00
_cell.angle_gamma   90.00
#
_symmetry.space_group_name_H-M   'P 1'
#
loop_
_entity.id
_entity.type
_entity.pdbx_description
1 polymer ?
#
loop_
_entity_poly.entity_id
_entity_poly.type
_entity_poly.pdbx_seq_one_letter_code
_entity_poly.pdbx_strand_id
1 'polypeptide(L)' 'MVQEEWLELESDPGLFTLLLEDFGVKGVQVEEIYDLSKPITELVYGFIFLFRWHEDSKKVYIFVLLP' A
#
# COMPACT_ATOMS: atom_id res chain seq x y z
N MET A 1 29.94 4.55 -11.99
CA MET A 1 29.07 3.72 -11.15
C MET A 1 27.67 4.20 -11.41
N VAL A 2 26.79 3.35 -11.95
CA VAL A 2 25.37 3.72 -12.12
C VAL A 2 24.80 3.78 -10.72
N GLN A 3 24.34 4.95 -10.30
CA GLN A 3 23.66 5.12 -9.04
C GLN A 3 22.25 4.60 -9.28
N GLU A 4 21.83 3.56 -8.57
CA GLU A 4 20.44 3.09 -8.66
C GLU A 4 19.54 4.20 -8.16
N GLU A 5 18.80 4.79 -9.09
CA GLU A 5 17.86 5.86 -8.83
C GLU A 5 16.57 5.22 -8.33
N TRP A 6 16.11 5.65 -7.16
CA TRP A 6 14.80 5.26 -6.67
C TRP A 6 13.75 5.94 -7.53
N LEU A 7 12.98 5.14 -8.25
CA LEU A 7 11.86 5.64 -9.03
C LEU A 7 10.63 5.79 -8.14
N GLU A 8 9.83 6.81 -8.44
CA GLU A 8 8.51 6.95 -7.84
C GLU A 8 7.64 5.75 -8.23
N LEU A 9 6.90 5.24 -7.25
CA LEU A 9 6.02 4.10 -7.43
C LEU A 9 4.56 4.57 -7.43
N GLU A 10 3.75 4.01 -8.32
CA GLU A 10 2.31 4.26 -8.31
C GLU A 10 1.68 3.72 -7.02
N SER A 11 0.70 4.45 -6.49
CA SER A 11 -0.06 4.03 -5.29
C SER A 11 -1.15 3.03 -5.65
N ASP A 12 -0.76 1.90 -6.25
CA ASP A 12 -1.67 0.82 -6.68
C ASP A 12 -1.49 -0.43 -5.78
N PRO A 13 -2.59 -1.03 -5.30
CA PRO A 13 -2.52 -2.19 -4.41
C PRO A 13 -1.91 -3.43 -5.09
N GLY A 14 -2.14 -3.61 -6.39
CA GLY A 14 -1.56 -4.70 -7.17
C GLY A 14 -0.05 -4.56 -7.29
N LEU A 15 0.43 -3.33 -7.51
CA LEU A 15 1.87 -3.03 -7.56
C LEU A 15 2.56 -3.29 -6.21
N PHE A 16 1.93 -2.94 -5.08
CA PHE A 16 2.47 -3.29 -3.76
C PHE A 16 2.47 -4.80 -3.50
N THR A 17 1.45 -5.52 -3.95
CA THR A 17 1.39 -6.98 -3.82
C THR A 17 2.55 -7.63 -4.59
N LEU A 18 2.75 -7.24 -5.85
CA LEU A 18 3.86 -7.74 -6.67
C LEU A 18 5.23 -7.38 -6.07
N LEU A 19 5.38 -6.17 -5.54
CA LEU A 19 6.62 -5.75 -4.88
C LEU A 19 6.95 -6.61 -3.65
N LEU A 20 5.94 -6.97 -2.85
CA LEU A 20 6.12 -7.88 -1.71
C LEU A 20 6.50 -9.29 -2.17
N GLU A 21 5.89 -9.79 -3.25
CA GLU A 21 6.26 -11.07 -3.86
C GLU A 21 7.71 -11.07 -4.37
N ASP A 22 8.15 -9.98 -5.01
CA ASP A 22 9.54 -9.79 -5.49
C ASP A 22 10.54 -9.72 -4.33
N PHE A 23 10.14 -9.18 -3.17
CA PHE A 23 10.93 -9.25 -1.93
C PHE A 23 10.93 -10.63 -1.27
N GLY A 24 10.20 -11.60 -1.82
CA GLY A 24 10.14 -12.98 -1.33
C GLY A 24 9.09 -13.23 -0.25
N VAL A 25 8.20 -12.26 0.01
CA VAL A 25 7.04 -12.43 0.90
C VAL A 25 5.97 -13.21 0.14
N LYS A 26 5.36 -14.21 0.77
CA LYS A 26 4.34 -15.08 0.15
C LYS A 26 3.10 -15.16 1.02
N GLY A 27 1.93 -15.33 0.39
CA GLY A 27 0.66 -15.39 1.10
C GLY A 27 0.39 -14.07 1.82
N VAL A 28 0.63 -12.96 1.11
CA VAL A 28 0.27 -11.62 1.54
C VAL A 28 -0.28 -10.90 0.32
N GLN A 29 -1.43 -10.26 0.47
CA GLN A 29 -2.00 -9.37 -0.52
C GLN A 29 -2.21 -7.98 0.06
N VAL A 30 -2.19 -6.97 -0.81
CA VAL A 30 -2.47 -5.58 -0.43
C VAL A 30 -3.80 -5.17 -1.06
N GLU A 31 -4.70 -4.63 -0.26
CA GLU A 31 -5.99 -4.11 -0.73
C GLU A 31 -6.18 -2.64 -0.34
N GLU A 32 -6.84 -1.86 -1.20
CA GLU A 32 -7.19 -0.47 -0.92
C GLU A 32 -8.55 -0.38 -0.21
N ILE A 33 -8.59 0.39 0.89
CA ILE A 33 -9.81 0.68 1.64
C ILE A 33 -10.44 1.97 1.12
N TYR A 34 -11.57 1.85 0.44
CA TYR A 34 -12.35 2.98 -0.07
C TYR A 34 -13.31 3.58 0.96
N ASP A 35 -13.74 2.79 1.96
CA ASP A 35 -14.76 3.17 2.92
C ASP A 35 -14.43 2.63 4.32
N LEU A 36 -14.02 3.55 5.21
CA LEU A 36 -13.68 3.25 6.60
C LEU A 36 -14.90 3.04 7.50
N SER A 37 -16.12 3.31 7.02
CA SER A 37 -17.33 3.06 7.81
C SER A 37 -17.66 1.58 7.90
N LYS A 38 -17.13 0.77 6.98
CA LYS A 38 -17.28 -0.68 7.02
C LYS A 38 -16.31 -1.29 8.02
N PRO A 39 -16.77 -2.17 8.92
CA PRO A 39 -15.87 -2.85 9.84
C PRO A 39 -14.95 -3.79 9.07
N ILE A 40 -13.66 -3.74 9.36
CA ILE A 40 -12.69 -4.70 8.82
C ILE A 40 -12.77 -5.97 9.66
N THR A 41 -13.29 -7.04 9.07
CA THR A 41 -13.56 -8.31 9.76
C THR A 41 -12.48 -9.36 9.55
N GLU A 42 -11.59 -9.13 8.59
CA GLU A 42 -10.51 -10.05 8.21
C GLU A 42 -9.27 -9.86 9.08
N LEU A 43 -8.38 -10.86 9.07
CA LEU A 43 -7.08 -10.72 9.72
C LEU A 43 -6.24 -9.71 8.92
N VAL A 44 -5.85 -8.61 9.56
CA VAL A 44 -5.00 -7.59 8.94
C VAL A 44 -3.62 -7.63 9.58
N TYR A 45 -2.58 -7.75 8.76
CA TYR A 45 -1.19 -7.69 9.21
C TYR A 45 -0.72 -6.26 9.47
N GLY A 46 -1.25 -5.29 8.73
CA GLY A 46 -0.90 -3.89 8.91
C GLY A 46 -1.67 -2.96 7.98
N PHE A 47 -1.48 -1.66 8.21
CA PHE A 47 -2.06 -0.58 7.41
C PHE A 47 -0.94 0.27 6.80
N ILE A 48 -1.14 0.71 5.56
CA ILE A 48 -0.27 1.67 4.88
C ILE A 48 -1.10 2.93 4.62
N PHE A 49 -0.66 4.07 5.16
CA PHE A 49 -1.28 5.37 4.90
C PHE A 49 -0.37 6.17 3.98
N LEU A 50 -0.88 6.52 2.80
CA LEU A 50 -0.16 7.39 1.86
C LEU A 50 -0.93 8.70 1.70
N PHE A 51 -0.21 9.81 1.85
CA PHE A 51 -0.74 11.15 1.68
C PHE A 51 0.35 12.03 1.08
N ARG A 52 -0.06 13.07 0.36
CA ARG A 52 0.88 14.03 -0.19
C ARG A 52 1.35 14.98 0.90
N TRP A 53 2.65 15.02 1.12
CA TRP A 53 3.27 15.91 2.11
C TRP A 53 3.11 17.39 1.70
N HIS A 54 2.71 18.25 2.64
CA HIS A 54 2.48 19.70 2.47
C HIS A 54 1.37 20.14 1.49
N GLU A 55 0.51 19.24 1.02
CA GLU A 55 -0.73 19.65 0.35
C GLU A 55 -1.90 19.64 1.35
N ASP A 56 -2.73 20.68 1.35
CA ASP A 56 -4.04 20.70 2.01
C ASP A 56 -5.06 19.73 1.33
N SER A 57 -4.56 18.82 0.49
CA SER A 57 -5.38 17.81 -0.16
C SER A 57 -5.96 16.88 0.91
N LYS A 58 -7.27 16.66 0.83
CA LYS A 58 -7.97 15.70 1.69
C LYS A 58 -7.80 14.25 1.22
N LYS A 59 -6.97 14.00 0.20
CA LYS A 59 -6.82 12.68 -0.38
C LYS A 59 -5.75 11.90 0.39
N VAL A 60 -6.20 10.86 1.07
CA VAL A 60 -5.37 9.88 1.75
C VAL A 60 -5.73 8.53 1.18
N TYR A 61 -4.72 7.77 0.77
CA TYR A 61 -4.86 6.37 0.41
C TYR A 61 -4.59 5.52 1.63
N ILE A 62 -5.42 4.50 1.83
CA ILE A 62 -5.31 3.57 2.94
C ILE A 62 -5.30 2.18 2.35
N PHE A 63 -4.22 1.45 2.60
CA PHE A 63 -4.09 0.06 2.21
C PHE A 63 -4.02 -0.83 3.43
N VAL A 64 -4.49 -2.06 3.29
CA VAL A 64 -4.39 -3.12 4.28
C VAL A 64 -3.57 -4.27 3.73
N LEU A 65 -2.72 -4.84 4.58
CA LEU A 65 -2.03 -6.09 4.28
C LEU A 65 -2.86 -7.24 4.84
N LEU A 66 -3.26 -8.15 3.97
CA LEU A 66 -4.04 -9.33 4.30
C LEU A 66 -3.21 -10.60 4.05
N PRO A 67 -3.53 -11.72 4.73
CA PRO A 67 -3.01 -13.05 4.42
C PRO A 67 -3.27 -13.52 2.98
#